data_AF-A0A968YDA7-F1
#
_entry.id   AF-A0A968YDA7-F1
#
_cell.length_a   1.000
_cell.length_b   1.000
_cell.length_c   1.000
_cell.angle_alpha   90.00
_cell.angle_beta   90.00
_cell.angle_gamma   90.00
#
_symmetry.space_group_name_H-M   'P 1'
#
loop_
_entity.id
_entity.type
_entity.pdbx_description
1 polymer ?
#
loop_
_entity_poly.entity_id
_entity_poly.type
_entity_poly.pdbx_seq_one_letter_code
_entity_poly.pdbx_strand_id
1 'polypeptide(L)'
;MPEDAGKKKFIKDFLQRVRVGEGFIEDIWIERAVRTPGSSGEGSTAQSLSGRAVSNITELLEDDLKHSFDDGYFTFRIVSALKGSGKTSVLTYLHELTKTKLTYKQFSVVSRFPLTNLTAIGGNYDFSVKFYCYVLAETFWKLITDSESPVKTTAKNILNDYLNQPEVNQLITASRIEIFRSKFIKYFSNIAIVFGDFFFEVISEISKIEPRYTFVYLIDEFDGLEKRPDELQQTLSLIRSLIKKSAQEFRSKIHLFIYLVGTSENIKTFFNEDPVIEDLVHDQVINLNTGYGNEFEMIKAKINDRIEGAFKGYKNFNTAWQQIKDISLSPGQTLREFCQKYAASVLEIHEKYFKEEPEKIFEGNARDLVKSQCDQQWKAYVKQKSYTLSSVSTTTVLSNHAFDCYIQLQHNSSCVARAFGEAKNYELLSSHLETFEQWLSDVNFKPLSLNSTPTDLAFMIAPSCPPLLQRKMELKNISFIQSNKVTDSDRQKVNQDVVNINTDDKARLIDAFKGTGVKKSTIDKLVSNRNSKNYKSIDDLVADLKSTKNVKSKLQKKLDNGEICF
;
A
#
# COMPACT_ATOMS: atom_id res chain seq x y z
N MET A 1 10.50 -13.30 -31.47
CA MET A 1 10.26 -12.13 -30.61
C MET A 1 9.25 -12.55 -29.56
N PRO A 2 9.58 -12.68 -28.27
CA PRO A 2 8.55 -12.82 -27.26
C PRO A 2 8.02 -11.41 -26.94
N GLU A 3 7.36 -10.81 -27.92
CA GLU A 3 6.63 -9.54 -27.84
C GLU A 3 5.16 -9.78 -27.45
N ASP A 4 4.91 -10.82 -26.66
CA ASP A 4 3.57 -11.22 -26.21
C ASP A 4 3.47 -11.31 -24.67
N ALA A 5 4.40 -10.65 -23.97
CA ALA A 5 4.40 -10.51 -22.52
C ALA A 5 3.40 -9.43 -22.04
N GLY A 6 2.13 -9.66 -22.35
CA GLY A 6 0.97 -9.00 -21.77
C GLY A 6 0.78 -7.55 -22.18
N LYS A 7 -0.34 -7.26 -22.84
CA LYS A 7 -1.00 -5.96 -22.72
C LYS A 7 -1.22 -5.73 -21.21
N LYS A 8 -0.23 -5.15 -20.52
CA LYS A 8 -0.31 -4.73 -19.12
C LYS A 8 -1.44 -3.71 -19.08
N LYS A 9 -2.66 -4.15 -18.71
CA LYS A 9 -3.91 -3.36 -18.74
C LYS A 9 -4.08 -2.56 -17.44
N PHE A 10 -2.99 -2.22 -16.75
CA PHE A 10 -3.08 -1.68 -15.40
C PHE A 10 -3.78 -0.34 -15.39
N ILE A 11 -3.54 0.53 -16.38
CA ILE A 11 -4.24 1.82 -16.47
C ILE A 11 -5.74 1.63 -16.73
N LYS A 12 -6.12 0.72 -17.64
CA LYS A 12 -7.53 0.45 -17.91
C LYS A 12 -8.24 -0.05 -16.65
N ASP A 13 -7.64 -1.04 -15.99
CA ASP A 13 -8.20 -1.67 -14.80
C ASP A 13 -8.24 -0.67 -13.63
N PHE A 14 -7.21 0.17 -13.49
CA PHE A 14 -7.18 1.31 -12.57
C PHE A 14 -8.36 2.26 -12.80
N LEU A 15 -8.56 2.74 -14.03
CA LEU A 15 -9.67 3.64 -14.37
C LEU A 15 -11.03 2.99 -14.11
N GLN A 16 -11.17 1.69 -14.42
CA GLN A 16 -12.40 0.94 -14.13
C GLN A 16 -12.66 0.85 -12.63
N ARG A 17 -11.63 0.56 -11.81
CA ARG A 17 -11.75 0.56 -10.34
C ARG A 17 -12.15 1.94 -9.81
N VAL A 18 -11.44 2.99 -10.23
CA VAL A 18 -11.72 4.38 -9.82
C VAL A 18 -13.13 4.78 -10.20
N ARG A 19 -13.57 4.43 -11.41
CA ARG A 19 -14.92 4.70 -11.89
C ARG A 19 -15.98 4.05 -11.00
N VAL A 20 -15.78 2.84 -10.48
CA VAL A 20 -16.76 2.22 -9.60
C VAL A 20 -16.90 3.02 -8.30
N GLY A 21 -15.80 3.60 -7.79
CA GLY A 21 -15.84 4.54 -6.66
C GLY A 21 -16.37 3.92 -5.35
N GLU A 22 -16.29 2.59 -5.25
CA GLU A 22 -16.67 1.81 -4.06
C GLU A 22 -15.42 1.20 -3.44
N GLY A 23 -15.33 1.23 -2.10
CA GLY A 23 -14.16 0.75 -1.39
C GLY A 23 -13.00 1.76 -1.36
N PHE A 24 -11.88 1.30 -0.80
CA PHE A 24 -10.62 2.03 -0.88
C PHE A 24 -9.85 1.58 -2.11
N ILE A 25 -9.40 2.57 -2.85
CA ILE A 25 -8.52 2.38 -3.98
C ILE A 25 -7.22 3.05 -3.57
N GLU A 26 -6.26 2.23 -3.15
CA GLU A 26 -4.89 2.64 -2.76
C GLU A 26 -4.30 3.68 -3.71
N ASP A 27 -4.57 3.48 -4.99
CA ASP A 27 -4.02 4.27 -6.09
C ASP A 27 -4.53 5.71 -6.17
N ILE A 28 -5.70 6.01 -5.59
CA ILE A 28 -6.28 7.36 -5.54
C ILE A 28 -6.49 7.88 -4.12
N TRP A 29 -5.89 7.24 -3.11
CA TRP A 29 -5.90 7.80 -1.76
C TRP A 29 -5.31 9.20 -1.75
N ILE A 30 -5.99 10.11 -1.07
CA ILE A 30 -5.54 11.46 -0.81
C ILE A 30 -5.56 11.71 0.68
N GLU A 31 -4.55 12.44 1.18
CA GLU A 31 -4.57 12.89 2.57
C GLU A 31 -5.61 13.99 2.73
N ARG A 32 -6.59 13.74 3.59
CA ARG A 32 -7.69 14.65 3.86
C ARG A 32 -7.45 15.34 5.18
N ALA A 33 -7.55 16.66 5.20
CA ALA A 33 -7.33 17.45 6.39
C ALA A 33 -8.32 17.06 7.50
N VAL A 34 -7.80 16.97 8.73
CA VAL A 34 -8.56 16.79 9.96
C VAL A 34 -8.36 18.01 10.83
N ARG A 35 -9.47 18.51 11.38
CA ARG A 35 -9.49 19.65 12.29
C ARG A 35 -10.32 19.32 13.52
N THR A 36 -10.09 20.06 14.60
CA THR A 36 -10.91 19.93 15.81
C THR A 36 -12.35 20.37 15.56
N PRO A 37 -13.35 19.68 16.15
CA PRO A 37 -14.74 20.12 16.10
C PRO A 37 -14.87 21.57 16.59
N GLY A 38 -15.70 22.37 15.91
CA GLY A 38 -15.89 23.80 16.23
C GLY A 38 -14.82 24.77 15.69
N SER A 39 -13.72 24.28 15.12
CA SER A 39 -12.75 25.14 14.46
C SER A 39 -13.31 25.76 13.15
N SER A 40 -12.66 26.80 12.62
CA SER A 40 -12.91 27.28 11.26
C SER A 40 -12.01 26.55 10.24
N GLY A 41 -12.39 26.59 8.96
CA GLY A 41 -11.58 26.06 7.85
C GLY A 41 -12.15 24.82 7.15
N GLU A 42 -11.53 24.48 6.03
CA GLU A 42 -11.83 23.28 5.24
C GLU A 42 -11.18 22.05 5.87
N GLY A 43 -11.96 20.99 6.08
CA GLY A 43 -11.45 19.72 6.61
C GLY A 43 -12.56 18.90 7.26
N SER A 44 -12.32 17.59 7.35
CA SER A 44 -13.10 16.70 8.19
C SER A 44 -12.87 17.04 9.66
N THR A 45 -13.85 16.80 10.54
CA THR A 45 -13.68 17.07 11.98
C THR A 45 -13.54 15.79 12.79
N ALA A 46 -12.56 15.75 13.68
CA ALA A 46 -12.37 14.67 14.66
C ALA A 46 -11.43 15.14 15.78
N GLN A 47 -11.46 14.44 16.92
CA GLN A 47 -10.46 14.60 17.99
C GLN A 47 -9.56 13.37 18.07
N SER A 48 -8.30 13.53 18.48
CA SER A 48 -7.42 12.40 18.82
C SER A 48 -7.84 11.82 20.18
N LEU A 49 -7.95 10.49 20.26
CA LEU A 49 -8.25 9.82 21.54
C LEU A 49 -7.05 9.80 22.48
N SER A 50 -5.85 9.84 21.91
CA SER A 50 -4.60 9.87 22.68
C SER A 50 -4.17 11.29 23.09
N GLY A 51 -4.92 12.33 22.68
CA GLY A 51 -4.55 13.73 22.85
C GLY A 51 -3.34 14.18 22.00
N ARG A 52 -2.92 13.37 21.02
CA ARG A 52 -1.82 13.71 20.11
C ARG A 52 -2.31 14.67 19.02
N ALA A 53 -1.39 15.48 18.49
CA ALA A 53 -1.70 16.34 17.36
C ALA A 53 -1.94 15.48 16.11
N VAL A 54 -3.09 15.69 15.46
CA VAL A 54 -3.51 15.01 14.22
C VAL A 54 -3.96 16.07 13.22
N SER A 55 -3.43 16.00 12.00
CA SER A 55 -3.66 16.98 10.94
C SER A 55 -4.40 16.42 9.73
N ASN A 56 -4.44 15.10 9.59
CA ASN A 56 -5.08 14.39 8.49
C ASN A 56 -5.68 13.05 8.94
N ILE A 57 -6.46 12.44 8.05
CA ILE A 57 -7.15 11.17 8.33
C ILE A 57 -6.15 10.05 8.62
N THR A 58 -5.03 9.95 7.90
CA THR A 58 -4.06 8.86 8.15
C THR A 58 -3.47 8.95 9.55
N GLU A 59 -3.03 10.13 9.97
CA GLU A 59 -2.51 10.37 11.33
C GLU A 59 -3.53 10.05 12.41
N LEU A 60 -4.82 10.41 12.18
CA LEU A 60 -5.90 10.07 13.10
C LEU A 60 -6.09 8.55 13.25
N LEU A 61 -6.08 7.83 12.14
CA LEU A 61 -6.24 6.37 12.13
C LEU A 61 -5.04 5.66 12.75
N GLU A 62 -3.83 6.14 12.50
CA GLU A 62 -2.61 5.62 13.12
C GLU A 62 -2.58 5.87 14.64
N ASP A 63 -3.05 7.04 15.08
CA ASP A 63 -3.19 7.36 16.50
C ASP A 63 -4.18 6.42 17.20
N ASP A 64 -5.35 6.20 16.57
CA ASP A 64 -6.38 5.29 17.08
C ASP A 64 -5.88 3.84 17.15
N LEU A 65 -5.14 3.39 16.13
CA LEU A 65 -4.51 2.07 16.13
C LEU A 65 -3.51 1.95 17.27
N LYS A 66 -2.67 2.97 17.48
CA LYS A 66 -1.72 2.99 18.60
C LYS A 66 -2.42 2.97 19.95
N HIS A 67 -3.50 3.74 20.12
CA HIS A 67 -4.30 3.77 21.34
C HIS A 67 -4.82 2.37 21.75
N SER A 68 -5.23 1.55 20.77
CA SER A 68 -5.75 0.21 21.06
C SER A 68 -4.68 -0.88 21.07
N PHE A 69 -3.84 -0.95 20.04
CA PHE A 69 -2.85 -2.02 19.91
C PHE A 69 -1.65 -1.85 20.85
N ASP A 70 -1.11 -0.64 20.93
CA ASP A 70 0.12 -0.39 21.69
C ASP A 70 -0.22 0.00 23.14
N ASP A 71 -1.20 0.89 23.31
CA ASP A 71 -1.56 1.44 24.61
C ASP A 71 -2.63 0.58 25.34
N GLY A 72 -3.31 -0.33 24.64
CA GLY A 72 -4.21 -1.33 25.24
C GLY A 72 -5.55 -0.78 25.72
N TYR A 73 -6.04 0.26 25.08
CA TYR A 73 -7.32 0.88 25.40
C TYR A 73 -8.42 0.54 24.40
N PHE A 74 -9.66 0.62 24.88
CA PHE A 74 -10.84 0.53 24.06
C PHE A 74 -10.89 1.73 23.12
N THR A 75 -10.95 1.46 21.82
CA THR A 75 -11.16 2.47 20.79
C THR A 75 -12.51 2.23 20.14
N PHE A 76 -13.38 3.23 20.17
CA PHE A 76 -14.64 3.22 19.45
C PHE A 76 -14.71 4.46 18.56
N ARG A 77 -15.05 4.34 17.28
CA ARG A 77 -15.32 5.52 16.45
C ARG A 77 -16.63 5.36 15.71
N ILE A 78 -17.33 6.47 15.55
CA ILE A 78 -18.43 6.58 14.58
C ILE A 78 -18.00 7.51 13.46
N VAL A 79 -17.95 7.00 12.23
CA VAL A 79 -17.71 7.82 11.05
C VAL A 79 -19.05 8.32 10.50
N SER A 80 -19.24 9.64 10.58
CA SER A 80 -20.35 10.41 10.03
C SER A 80 -20.00 10.88 8.64
N ALA A 81 -20.77 10.51 7.63
CA ALA A 81 -20.59 11.12 6.32
C ALA A 81 -21.84 11.04 5.45
N LEU A 82 -21.98 12.01 4.55
CA LEU A 82 -22.88 11.86 3.40
C LEU A 82 -22.46 10.66 2.54
N LYS A 83 -23.43 10.06 1.85
CA LYS A 83 -23.15 8.97 0.91
C LYS A 83 -22.22 9.47 -0.19
N GLY A 84 -21.13 8.75 -0.46
CA GLY A 84 -20.14 9.13 -1.48
C GLY A 84 -18.95 9.93 -0.95
N SER A 85 -18.93 10.31 0.33
CA SER A 85 -17.82 11.04 0.98
C SER A 85 -16.55 10.21 1.30
N GLY A 86 -16.48 8.96 0.85
CA GLY A 86 -15.33 8.07 1.10
C GLY A 86 -15.33 7.32 2.44
N LYS A 87 -16.45 7.23 3.16
CA LYS A 87 -16.56 6.55 4.47
C LYS A 87 -16.13 5.06 4.44
N THR A 88 -16.59 4.32 3.43
CA THR A 88 -16.16 2.93 3.17
C THR A 88 -14.67 2.86 2.83
N SER A 89 -14.13 3.87 2.15
CA SER A 89 -12.70 3.96 1.82
C SER A 89 -11.86 4.14 3.08
N VAL A 90 -12.32 4.96 4.04
CA VAL A 90 -11.67 5.11 5.36
C VAL A 90 -11.62 3.78 6.11
N LEU A 91 -12.73 3.03 6.20
CA LEU A 91 -12.72 1.71 6.83
C LEU A 91 -11.77 0.72 6.15
N THR A 92 -11.76 0.72 4.83
CA THR A 92 -10.88 -0.19 4.09
C THR A 92 -9.42 0.22 4.28
N TYR A 93 -9.11 1.51 4.28
CA TYR A 93 -7.75 2.02 4.55
C TYR A 93 -7.29 1.60 5.93
N LEU A 94 -8.14 1.76 6.94
CA LEU A 94 -7.89 1.33 8.30
C LEU A 94 -7.66 -0.19 8.38
N HIS A 95 -8.45 -0.99 7.66
CA HIS A 95 -8.21 -2.43 7.54
C HIS A 95 -6.85 -2.75 6.90
N GLU A 96 -6.40 -1.99 5.92
CA GLU A 96 -5.06 -2.20 5.35
C GLU A 96 -3.96 -1.73 6.31
N LEU A 97 -4.16 -0.63 7.05
CA LEU A 97 -3.24 -0.16 8.08
C LEU A 97 -3.02 -1.18 9.20
N THR A 98 -4.03 -1.95 9.63
CA THR A 98 -3.82 -3.00 10.64
C THR A 98 -2.85 -4.09 10.18
N LYS A 99 -2.61 -4.22 8.87
CA LYS A 99 -1.71 -5.22 8.28
C LYS A 99 -0.27 -4.70 8.09
N THR A 100 -0.02 -3.41 8.30
CA THR A 100 1.28 -2.78 8.00
C THR A 100 2.33 -2.92 9.11
N LYS A 101 1.93 -3.40 10.29
CA LYS A 101 2.85 -3.80 11.37
C LYS A 101 2.72 -5.30 11.61
N LEU A 102 3.85 -5.99 11.63
CA LEU A 102 3.91 -7.44 11.84
C LEU A 102 3.27 -7.85 13.17
N THR A 103 3.51 -7.06 14.23
CA THR A 103 2.91 -7.27 15.56
C THR A 103 1.39 -7.19 15.50
N TYR A 104 0.82 -6.20 14.81
CA TYR A 104 -0.63 -6.07 14.68
C TYR A 104 -1.21 -7.25 13.93
N LYS A 105 -0.58 -7.64 12.81
CA LYS A 105 -1.01 -8.79 12.00
C LYS A 105 -0.97 -10.12 12.78
N GLN A 106 0.04 -10.31 13.63
CA GLN A 106 0.21 -11.54 14.41
C GLN A 106 -0.72 -11.63 15.62
N PHE A 107 -0.99 -10.49 16.27
CA PHE A 107 -1.72 -10.43 17.53
C PHE A 107 -3.05 -9.69 17.38
N SER A 108 -3.84 -10.05 16.36
CA SER A 108 -5.20 -9.53 16.26
C SER A 108 -6.19 -10.45 15.56
N VAL A 109 -7.45 -10.23 15.87
CA VAL A 109 -8.58 -10.59 15.02
C VAL A 109 -9.03 -9.31 14.33
N VAL A 110 -9.04 -9.29 13.00
CA VAL A 110 -9.60 -8.17 12.23
C VAL A 110 -10.76 -8.69 11.39
N SER A 111 -11.96 -8.18 11.68
CA SER A 111 -13.16 -8.47 10.92
C SER A 111 -13.77 -7.18 10.39
N ARG A 112 -14.10 -7.19 9.10
CA ARG A 112 -14.81 -6.10 8.45
C ARG A 112 -16.05 -6.65 7.76
N PHE A 113 -17.20 -6.05 8.03
CA PHE A 113 -18.46 -6.46 7.44
C PHE A 113 -19.47 -5.31 7.39
N PRO A 114 -20.30 -5.24 6.34
CA PRO A 114 -21.49 -4.39 6.36
C PRO A 114 -22.58 -5.00 7.24
N LEU A 115 -23.36 -4.18 7.93
CA LEU A 115 -24.49 -4.65 8.76
C LEU A 115 -25.58 -5.34 7.93
N THR A 116 -25.70 -4.99 6.65
CA THR A 116 -26.63 -5.66 5.72
C THR A 116 -26.33 -7.16 5.58
N ASN A 117 -25.10 -7.63 5.84
CA ASN A 117 -24.80 -9.07 5.87
C ASN A 117 -25.61 -9.82 6.93
N LEU A 118 -25.91 -9.17 8.07
CA LEU A 118 -26.66 -9.78 9.16
C LEU A 118 -28.12 -9.99 8.79
N THR A 119 -28.63 -9.19 7.87
CA THR A 119 -30.01 -9.28 7.39
C THR A 119 -30.28 -10.54 6.57
N ALA A 120 -29.25 -11.06 5.91
CA ALA A 120 -29.31 -12.29 5.13
C ALA A 120 -29.19 -13.55 5.99
N ILE A 121 -28.86 -13.42 7.28
CA ILE A 121 -28.79 -14.56 8.20
C ILE A 121 -30.22 -15.02 8.48
N GLY A 122 -30.55 -16.20 7.95
CA GLY A 122 -31.83 -16.86 8.18
C GLY A 122 -32.05 -17.25 9.64
N GLY A 123 -33.31 -17.51 9.99
CA GLY A 123 -33.74 -17.81 11.36
C GLY A 123 -34.50 -16.66 12.01
N ASN A 124 -35.40 -17.00 12.93
CA ASN A 124 -36.25 -16.07 13.66
C ASN A 124 -35.56 -15.62 14.97
N TYR A 125 -34.33 -15.11 14.84
CA TYR A 125 -33.54 -14.60 15.96
C TYR A 125 -33.51 -13.08 15.92
N ASP A 126 -33.44 -12.47 17.10
CA ASP A 126 -33.22 -11.04 17.23
C ASP A 126 -31.92 -10.61 16.55
N PHE A 127 -31.90 -9.37 16.06
CA PHE A 127 -30.76 -8.81 15.34
C PHE A 127 -29.50 -8.75 16.23
N SER A 128 -29.68 -8.53 17.54
CA SER A 128 -28.59 -8.57 18.52
C SER A 128 -27.88 -9.93 18.56
N VAL A 129 -28.64 -11.03 18.54
CA VAL A 129 -28.11 -12.40 18.49
C VAL A 129 -27.38 -12.63 17.16
N LYS A 130 -27.96 -12.18 16.04
CA LYS A 130 -27.32 -12.27 14.73
C LYS A 130 -25.97 -11.54 14.69
N PHE A 131 -25.92 -10.34 15.26
CA PHE A 131 -24.69 -9.54 15.37
C PHE A 131 -23.61 -10.27 16.16
N TYR A 132 -23.91 -10.69 17.39
CA TYR A 132 -22.91 -11.35 18.24
C TYR A 132 -22.46 -12.70 17.66
N CYS A 133 -23.38 -13.52 17.16
CA CYS A 133 -23.01 -14.77 16.52
C CYS A 133 -22.10 -14.55 15.30
N TYR A 134 -22.34 -13.51 14.50
CA TYR A 134 -21.48 -13.18 13.37
C TYR A 134 -20.08 -12.78 13.84
N VAL A 135 -20.00 -11.82 14.78
CA VAL A 135 -18.74 -11.32 15.36
C VAL A 135 -17.94 -12.44 16.01
N LEU A 136 -18.59 -13.27 16.82
CA LEU A 136 -17.96 -14.40 17.49
C LEU A 136 -17.50 -15.47 16.49
N ALA A 137 -18.29 -15.79 15.48
CA ALA A 137 -17.89 -16.74 14.45
C ALA A 137 -16.64 -16.28 13.70
N GLU A 138 -16.56 -15.01 13.31
CA GLU A 138 -15.35 -14.43 12.70
C GLU A 138 -14.15 -14.52 13.65
N THR A 139 -14.40 -14.23 14.93
CA THR A 139 -13.36 -14.24 15.97
C THR A 139 -12.80 -15.63 16.18
N PHE A 140 -13.66 -16.63 16.44
CA PHE A 140 -13.23 -17.99 16.64
C PHE A 140 -12.55 -18.58 15.40
N TRP A 141 -13.07 -18.31 14.21
CA TRP A 141 -12.42 -18.74 12.97
C TRP A 141 -10.97 -18.25 12.93
N LYS A 142 -10.75 -16.95 13.14
CA LYS A 142 -9.41 -16.35 13.16
C LYS A 142 -8.52 -16.90 14.26
N LEU A 143 -9.04 -17.05 15.48
CA LEU A 143 -8.29 -17.64 16.60
C LEU A 143 -7.87 -19.09 16.35
N ILE A 144 -8.66 -19.84 15.57
CA ILE A 144 -8.40 -21.25 15.28
C ILE A 144 -7.48 -21.43 14.06
N THR A 145 -7.61 -20.60 13.02
CA THR A 145 -6.87 -20.77 11.76
C THR A 145 -5.56 -20.00 11.72
N ASP A 146 -5.51 -18.81 12.33
CA ASP A 146 -4.44 -17.83 12.07
C ASP A 146 -3.56 -17.55 13.29
N SER A 147 -3.90 -18.08 14.48
CA SER A 147 -3.16 -17.82 15.73
C SER A 147 -2.18 -18.92 16.13
N GLU A 148 -1.23 -18.54 16.97
CA GLU A 148 -0.27 -19.43 17.62
C GLU A 148 -0.95 -20.48 18.52
N SER A 149 -0.23 -21.58 18.79
CA SER A 149 -0.78 -22.75 19.49
C SER A 149 -1.47 -22.44 20.82
N PRO A 150 -0.96 -21.57 21.72
CA PRO A 150 -1.62 -21.30 23.01
C PRO A 150 -2.98 -20.61 22.86
N VAL A 151 -3.06 -19.61 21.96
CA VAL A 151 -4.30 -18.87 21.66
C VAL A 151 -5.32 -19.81 21.01
N LYS A 152 -4.88 -20.61 20.05
CA LYS A 152 -5.71 -21.61 19.36
C LYS A 152 -6.28 -22.66 20.32
N THR A 153 -5.47 -23.16 21.26
CA THR A 153 -5.93 -24.12 22.28
C THR A 153 -6.96 -23.48 23.20
N THR A 154 -6.72 -22.26 23.65
CA THR A 154 -7.66 -21.52 24.52
C THR A 154 -8.99 -21.31 23.82
N ALA A 155 -8.99 -20.88 22.55
CA ALA A 155 -10.21 -20.74 21.76
C ALA A 155 -11.00 -22.05 21.62
N LYS A 156 -10.32 -23.19 21.44
CA LYS A 156 -10.98 -24.50 21.41
C LYS A 156 -11.57 -24.90 22.77
N ASN A 157 -10.88 -24.60 23.86
CA ASN A 157 -11.37 -24.88 25.20
C ASN A 157 -12.65 -24.11 25.49
N ILE A 158 -12.68 -22.80 25.18
CA ILE A 158 -13.89 -21.98 25.31
C ILE A 158 -15.04 -22.61 24.50
N LEU A 159 -14.82 -23.06 23.26
CA LEU A 159 -15.89 -23.73 22.50
C LEU A 159 -16.38 -25.03 23.16
N ASN A 160 -15.48 -25.83 23.75
CA ASN A 160 -15.84 -27.07 24.43
C ASN A 160 -16.63 -26.86 25.74
N ASP A 161 -16.56 -25.67 26.33
CA ASP A 161 -17.33 -25.35 27.53
C ASP A 161 -18.83 -25.15 27.21
N TYR A 162 -19.17 -24.82 25.96
CA TYR A 162 -20.55 -24.58 25.52
C TYR A 162 -21.08 -25.62 24.53
N LEU A 163 -20.20 -26.29 23.80
CA LEU A 163 -20.55 -27.26 22.76
C LEU A 163 -20.00 -28.65 23.08
N ASN A 164 -20.68 -29.68 22.59
CA ASN A 164 -20.15 -31.03 22.71
C ASN A 164 -18.98 -31.28 21.74
N GLN A 165 -18.14 -32.26 22.06
CA GLN A 165 -16.95 -32.60 21.25
C GLN A 165 -17.26 -32.85 19.76
N PRO A 166 -18.34 -33.57 19.38
CA PRO A 166 -18.73 -33.70 17.96
C PRO A 166 -18.99 -32.36 17.26
N GLU A 167 -19.68 -31.42 17.90
CA GLU A 167 -19.98 -30.09 17.35
C GLU A 167 -18.71 -29.26 17.16
N VAL A 168 -17.84 -29.23 18.17
CA VAL A 168 -16.55 -28.52 18.08
C VAL A 168 -15.69 -29.10 16.96
N ASN A 169 -15.62 -30.43 16.85
CA ASN A 169 -14.89 -31.10 15.77
C ASN A 169 -15.46 -30.73 14.38
N GLN A 170 -16.79 -30.61 14.25
CA GLN A 170 -17.42 -30.17 13.00
C GLN A 170 -17.15 -28.69 12.68
N LEU A 171 -16.97 -27.84 13.69
CA LEU A 171 -16.57 -26.44 13.50
C LEU A 171 -15.12 -26.35 13.02
N ILE A 172 -14.18 -26.91 13.77
CA ILE A 172 -12.74 -26.73 13.51
C ILE A 172 -12.26 -27.41 12.23
N THR A 173 -13.05 -28.34 11.67
CA THR A 173 -12.78 -29.00 10.38
C THR A 173 -13.37 -28.26 9.18
N ALA A 174 -14.08 -27.15 9.39
CA ALA A 174 -14.60 -26.34 8.30
C ALA A 174 -13.47 -25.80 7.42
N SER A 175 -13.62 -25.93 6.10
CA SER A 175 -12.60 -25.50 5.13
C SER A 175 -12.67 -24.01 4.78
N ARG A 176 -13.80 -23.36 5.08
CA ARG A 176 -14.05 -21.94 4.78
C ARG A 176 -14.88 -21.29 5.87
N ILE A 177 -14.72 -19.97 6.02
CA ILE A 177 -15.42 -19.17 7.03
C ILE A 177 -16.94 -19.24 6.91
N GLU A 178 -17.51 -19.32 5.70
CA GLU A 178 -18.96 -19.35 5.52
C GLU A 178 -19.58 -20.62 6.13
N ILE A 179 -18.89 -21.76 5.98
CA ILE A 179 -19.29 -23.05 6.57
C ILE A 179 -19.15 -22.99 8.08
N PHE A 180 -18.02 -22.46 8.57
CA PHE A 180 -17.78 -22.28 10.00
C PHE A 180 -18.87 -21.42 10.63
N ARG A 181 -19.15 -20.25 10.04
CA ARG A 181 -20.14 -19.28 10.51
C ARG A 181 -21.55 -19.86 10.52
N SER A 182 -21.96 -20.56 9.47
CA SER A 182 -23.28 -21.22 9.41
C SER A 182 -23.45 -22.26 10.52
N LYS A 183 -22.43 -23.10 10.75
CA LYS A 183 -22.44 -24.07 11.85
C LYS A 183 -22.43 -23.38 13.22
N PHE A 184 -21.59 -22.36 13.40
CA PHE A 184 -21.49 -21.61 14.64
C PHE A 184 -22.84 -21.00 15.04
N ILE A 185 -23.49 -20.30 14.11
CA ILE A 185 -24.84 -19.74 14.31
C ILE A 185 -25.82 -20.85 14.67
N LYS A 186 -25.84 -21.96 13.93
CA LYS A 186 -26.74 -23.09 14.21
C LYS A 186 -26.58 -23.64 15.64
N TYR A 187 -25.36 -23.78 16.12
CA TYR A 187 -25.09 -24.34 17.43
C TYR A 187 -25.37 -23.32 18.55
N PHE A 188 -24.88 -22.09 18.42
CA PHE A 188 -24.96 -21.09 19.48
C PHE A 188 -26.31 -20.38 19.59
N SER A 189 -27.07 -20.24 18.50
CA SER A 189 -28.34 -19.50 18.54
C SER A 189 -29.42 -20.10 19.45
N ASN A 190 -29.27 -21.36 19.87
CA ASN A 190 -30.21 -22.04 20.78
C ASN A 190 -29.66 -22.25 22.20
N ILE A 191 -28.43 -21.80 22.47
CA ILE A 191 -27.83 -21.91 23.80
C ILE A 191 -28.30 -20.73 24.64
N ALA A 192 -28.69 -21.01 25.88
CA ALA A 192 -29.09 -20.00 26.85
C ALA A 192 -27.85 -19.24 27.38
N ILE A 193 -27.25 -18.38 26.53
CA ILE A 193 -26.14 -17.49 26.89
C ILE A 193 -26.51 -16.02 26.71
N VAL A 194 -25.93 -15.18 27.57
CA VAL A 194 -25.92 -13.74 27.36
C VAL A 194 -24.76 -13.41 26.43
N PHE A 195 -25.04 -13.23 25.14
CA PHE A 195 -24.02 -13.07 24.11
C PHE A 195 -23.02 -11.94 24.34
N GLY A 196 -23.47 -10.82 24.93
CA GLY A 196 -22.58 -9.72 25.29
C GLY A 196 -21.56 -10.13 26.35
N ASP A 197 -21.98 -10.91 27.36
CA ASP A 197 -21.07 -11.41 28.40
C ASP A 197 -20.08 -12.41 27.83
N PHE A 198 -20.57 -13.34 27.01
CA PHE A 198 -19.73 -14.33 26.33
C PHE A 198 -18.69 -13.65 25.41
N PHE A 199 -19.06 -12.57 24.72
CA PHE A 199 -18.12 -11.80 23.90
C PHE A 199 -16.95 -11.22 24.71
N PHE A 200 -17.23 -10.59 25.85
CA PHE A 200 -16.18 -10.07 26.73
C PHE A 200 -15.39 -11.16 27.45
N GLU A 201 -16.02 -12.29 27.76
CA GLU A 201 -15.34 -13.48 28.30
C GLU A 201 -14.29 -14.00 27.31
N VAL A 202 -14.64 -14.16 26.04
CA VAL A 202 -13.70 -14.57 24.99
C VAL A 202 -12.50 -13.62 24.93
N ILE A 203 -12.73 -12.31 24.94
CA ILE A 203 -11.64 -11.32 24.93
C ILE A 203 -10.76 -11.49 26.18
N SER A 204 -11.37 -11.64 27.36
CA SER A 204 -10.64 -11.78 28.62
C SER A 204 -9.77 -13.03 28.66
N GLU A 205 -10.32 -14.19 28.27
CA GLU A 205 -9.58 -15.46 28.27
C GLU A 205 -8.39 -15.44 27.31
N ILE A 206 -8.56 -14.89 26.11
CA ILE A 206 -7.44 -14.74 25.17
C ILE A 206 -6.41 -13.73 25.69
N SER A 207 -6.85 -12.61 26.26
CA SER A 207 -5.96 -11.57 26.80
C SER A 207 -5.14 -12.05 28.01
N LYS A 208 -5.62 -13.05 28.77
CA LYS A 208 -4.85 -13.68 29.85
C LYS A 208 -3.62 -14.43 29.32
N ILE A 209 -3.72 -15.01 28.13
CA ILE A 209 -2.65 -15.81 27.51
C ILE A 209 -1.73 -14.94 26.65
N GLU A 210 -2.30 -13.99 25.90
CA GLU A 210 -1.56 -13.04 25.09
C GLU A 210 -2.12 -11.63 25.31
N PRO A 211 -1.55 -10.85 26.27
CA PRO A 211 -2.07 -9.54 26.63
C PRO A 211 -2.07 -8.50 25.50
N ARG A 212 -1.31 -8.72 24.42
CA ARG A 212 -1.24 -7.80 23.26
C ARG A 212 -2.33 -8.08 22.22
N TYR A 213 -3.11 -9.15 22.40
CA TYR A 213 -4.07 -9.59 21.40
C TYR A 213 -5.23 -8.59 21.26
N THR A 214 -5.41 -8.03 20.06
CA THR A 214 -6.39 -6.96 19.82
C THR A 214 -7.54 -7.44 18.94
N PHE A 215 -8.77 -7.09 19.32
CA PHE A 215 -9.99 -7.46 18.62
C PHE A 215 -10.53 -6.26 17.84
N VAL A 216 -10.54 -6.34 16.52
CA VAL A 216 -10.85 -5.24 15.62
C VAL A 216 -12.10 -5.55 14.80
N TYR A 217 -13.14 -4.72 14.95
CA TYR A 217 -14.40 -4.84 14.21
C TYR A 217 -14.70 -3.55 13.44
N LEU A 218 -14.67 -3.64 12.11
CA LEU A 218 -14.89 -2.54 11.19
C LEU A 218 -16.26 -2.71 10.51
N ILE A 219 -17.24 -1.98 11.01
CA ILE A 219 -18.67 -2.18 10.73
C ILE A 219 -19.14 -1.10 9.76
N ASP A 220 -19.53 -1.52 8.56
CA ASP A 220 -20.00 -0.63 7.48
C ASP A 220 -21.53 -0.64 7.36
N GLU A 221 -22.07 0.27 6.55
CA GLU A 221 -23.49 0.34 6.17
C GLU A 221 -24.48 0.40 7.35
N PHE A 222 -24.19 1.20 8.38
CA PHE A 222 -25.18 1.50 9.41
C PHE A 222 -26.42 2.20 8.83
N ASP A 223 -26.22 3.06 7.81
CA ASP A 223 -27.28 3.65 7.00
C ASP A 223 -28.08 2.62 6.18
N GLY A 224 -27.55 1.41 5.98
CA GLY A 224 -28.26 0.30 5.36
C GLY A 224 -29.47 -0.18 6.17
N LEU A 225 -29.52 0.11 7.47
CA LEU A 225 -30.62 -0.25 8.36
C LEU A 225 -31.72 0.80 8.46
N GLU A 226 -31.63 1.94 7.76
CA GLU A 226 -32.63 3.03 7.83
C GLU A 226 -34.06 2.57 7.49
N LYS A 227 -34.20 1.57 6.62
CA LYS A 227 -35.50 0.99 6.25
C LYS A 227 -35.97 -0.13 7.20
N ARG A 228 -35.27 -0.33 8.31
CA ARG A 228 -35.46 -1.45 9.25
C ARG A 228 -35.37 -0.93 10.69
N PRO A 229 -36.38 -0.20 11.17
CA PRO A 229 -36.32 0.53 12.44
C PRO A 229 -36.04 -0.37 13.65
N ASP A 230 -36.60 -1.59 13.68
CA ASP A 230 -36.38 -2.53 14.78
C ASP A 230 -34.91 -3.01 14.82
N GLU A 231 -34.33 -3.36 13.67
CA GLU A 231 -32.93 -3.78 13.57
C GLU A 231 -31.97 -2.61 13.90
N LEU A 232 -32.32 -1.40 13.47
CA LEU A 232 -31.59 -0.17 13.80
C LEU A 232 -31.56 0.06 15.31
N GLN A 233 -32.73 0.01 15.98
CA GLN A 233 -32.85 0.22 17.42
C GLN A 233 -32.14 -0.87 18.22
N GLN A 234 -32.23 -2.13 17.79
CA GLN A 234 -31.45 -3.22 18.41
C GLN A 234 -29.94 -3.01 18.27
N THR A 235 -29.47 -2.53 17.10
CA THR A 235 -28.06 -2.21 16.87
C THR A 235 -27.60 -1.07 17.78
N LEU A 236 -28.38 0.01 17.89
CA LEU A 236 -28.10 1.13 18.79
C LEU A 236 -27.95 0.65 20.24
N SER A 237 -28.93 -0.09 20.74
CA SER A 237 -28.93 -0.65 22.09
C SER A 237 -27.71 -1.54 22.35
N LEU A 238 -27.35 -2.40 21.39
CA LEU A 238 -26.19 -3.27 21.49
C LEU A 238 -24.89 -2.48 21.59
N ILE A 239 -24.66 -1.53 20.68
CA ILE A 239 -23.43 -0.75 20.64
C ILE A 239 -23.29 0.12 21.89
N ARG A 240 -24.38 0.76 22.35
CA ARG A 240 -24.41 1.52 23.63
C ARG A 240 -24.04 0.64 24.81
N SER A 241 -24.58 -0.58 24.87
CA SER A 241 -24.28 -1.54 25.94
C SER A 241 -22.81 -1.96 25.92
N LEU A 242 -22.24 -2.21 24.73
CA LEU A 242 -20.84 -2.55 24.56
C LEU A 242 -19.91 -1.43 25.05
N ILE A 243 -20.21 -0.18 24.68
CA ILE A 243 -19.45 1.01 25.12
C ILE A 243 -19.50 1.14 26.64
N LYS A 244 -20.71 1.10 27.23
CA LYS A 244 -20.90 1.21 28.68
C LYS A 244 -20.12 0.13 29.41
N LYS A 245 -20.21 -1.12 28.96
CA LYS A 245 -19.50 -2.24 29.58
C LYS A 245 -17.98 -2.09 29.49
N SER A 246 -17.46 -1.70 28.31
CA SER A 246 -16.03 -1.43 28.11
C SER A 246 -15.52 -0.29 29.02
N ALA A 247 -16.30 0.78 29.16
CA ALA A 247 -15.94 1.92 29.99
C ALA A 247 -16.05 1.61 31.51
N GLN A 248 -17.11 0.93 31.94
CA GLN A 248 -17.43 0.75 33.36
C GLN A 248 -16.72 -0.45 33.98
N GLU A 249 -16.77 -1.62 33.33
CA GLU A 249 -16.17 -2.85 33.88
C GLU A 249 -14.68 -2.92 33.62
N PHE A 250 -14.24 -2.55 32.41
CA PHE A 250 -12.83 -2.64 32.02
C PHE A 250 -12.07 -1.32 32.23
N ARG A 251 -12.74 -0.24 32.67
CA ARG A 251 -12.14 1.10 32.76
C ARG A 251 -11.45 1.53 31.45
N SER A 252 -12.06 1.14 30.33
CA SER A 252 -11.52 1.27 28.98
C SER A 252 -10.18 0.57 28.73
N LYS A 253 -9.64 -0.24 29.66
CA LYS A 253 -8.37 -0.97 29.52
C LYS A 253 -8.62 -2.36 28.95
N ILE A 254 -9.04 -2.40 27.69
CA ILE A 254 -9.30 -3.62 26.93
C ILE A 254 -8.86 -3.40 25.48
N HIS A 255 -8.15 -4.38 24.90
CA HIS A 255 -7.68 -4.35 23.51
C HIS A 255 -8.82 -4.62 22.52
N LEU A 256 -9.79 -3.73 22.48
CA LEU A 256 -10.98 -3.80 21.62
C LEU A 256 -11.06 -2.51 20.78
N PHE A 257 -11.19 -2.67 19.47
CA PHE A 257 -11.20 -1.59 18.50
C PHE A 257 -12.43 -1.74 17.61
N ILE A 258 -13.32 -0.76 17.63
CA ILE A 258 -14.57 -0.80 16.87
C ILE A 258 -14.74 0.49 16.09
N TYR A 259 -14.95 0.37 14.78
CA TYR A 259 -15.40 1.48 13.95
C TYR A 259 -16.80 1.16 13.42
N LEU A 260 -17.73 2.09 13.57
CA LEU A 260 -19.07 2.02 12.99
C LEU A 260 -19.23 3.15 11.97
N VAL A 261 -19.77 2.86 10.80
CA VAL A 261 -19.90 3.85 9.73
C VAL A 261 -21.33 4.04 9.28
N GLY A 262 -21.79 5.29 9.30
CA GLY A 262 -23.16 5.67 8.93
C GLY A 262 -23.26 7.09 8.38
N THR A 263 -24.48 7.59 8.25
CA THR A 263 -24.79 8.97 7.89
C THR A 263 -24.89 9.86 9.13
N SER A 264 -24.82 11.18 8.93
CA SER A 264 -24.98 12.14 10.02
C SER A 264 -26.34 12.06 10.71
N GLU A 265 -27.37 11.57 10.03
CA GLU A 265 -28.67 11.36 10.65
C GLU A 265 -28.64 10.15 11.61
N ASN A 266 -27.97 9.05 11.23
CA ASN A 266 -27.82 7.90 12.11
C ASN A 266 -27.07 8.26 13.41
N ILE A 267 -26.13 9.20 13.33
CA ILE A 267 -25.38 9.69 14.49
C ILE A 267 -26.28 10.49 15.44
N LYS A 268 -27.16 11.36 14.93
CA LYS A 268 -28.09 12.08 15.80
C LYS A 268 -28.99 11.12 16.57
N THR A 269 -29.51 10.10 15.91
CA THR A 269 -30.30 9.05 16.56
C THR A 269 -29.47 8.30 17.61
N PHE A 270 -28.18 8.07 17.34
CA PHE A 270 -27.28 7.42 18.28
C PHE A 270 -27.14 8.20 19.61
N PHE A 271 -27.06 9.53 19.56
CA PHE A 271 -26.85 10.39 20.74
C PHE A 271 -28.13 10.81 21.46
N ASN A 272 -29.15 11.23 20.71
CA ASN A 272 -30.33 11.92 21.27
C ASN A 272 -31.16 11.07 22.26
N GLU A 273 -30.98 9.76 22.28
CA GLU A 273 -31.76 8.84 23.11
C GLU A 273 -31.06 8.49 24.44
N ASP A 274 -29.78 8.85 24.63
CA ASP A 274 -29.02 8.48 25.84
C ASP A 274 -27.91 9.52 26.16
N PRO A 275 -28.17 10.49 27.06
CA PRO A 275 -27.20 11.54 27.41
C PRO A 275 -25.89 10.99 27.99
N VAL A 276 -25.93 9.84 28.67
CA VAL A 276 -24.71 9.20 29.22
C VAL A 276 -23.81 8.71 28.09
N ILE A 277 -24.41 8.26 26.98
CA ILE A 277 -23.65 7.86 25.79
C ILE A 277 -23.08 9.09 25.09
N GLU A 278 -23.82 10.19 25.02
CA GLU A 278 -23.30 11.45 24.49
C GLU A 278 -22.02 11.88 25.22
N ASP A 279 -22.03 11.91 26.55
CA ASP A 279 -20.84 12.22 27.35
C ASP A 279 -19.67 11.23 27.10
N LEU A 280 -19.97 9.95 26.91
CA LEU A 280 -18.94 8.92 26.71
C LEU A 280 -18.34 8.92 25.30
N VAL A 281 -19.09 9.31 24.26
CA VAL A 281 -18.65 9.13 22.88
C VAL A 281 -18.74 10.36 21.97
N HIS A 282 -19.03 11.55 22.49
CA HIS A 282 -19.02 12.78 21.68
C HIS A 282 -17.68 12.99 20.95
N ASP A 283 -16.55 12.80 21.65
CA ASP A 283 -15.21 12.95 21.07
C ASP A 283 -14.79 11.79 20.14
N GLN A 284 -15.63 10.75 20.05
CA GLN A 284 -15.41 9.55 19.24
C GLN A 284 -15.96 9.68 17.81
N VAL A 285 -16.56 10.82 17.46
CA VAL A 285 -17.16 11.06 16.13
C VAL A 285 -16.12 11.60 15.15
N ILE A 286 -16.06 10.99 13.97
CA ILE A 286 -15.31 11.48 12.81
C ILE A 286 -16.31 11.98 11.78
N ASN A 287 -16.42 13.30 11.57
CA ASN A 287 -17.26 13.87 10.53
C ASN A 287 -16.47 14.08 9.25
N LEU A 288 -16.69 13.21 8.27
CA LEU A 288 -16.07 13.34 6.96
C LEU A 288 -16.81 14.36 6.10
N ASN A 289 -16.05 15.28 5.53
CA ASN A 289 -16.57 16.20 4.53
C ASN A 289 -16.92 15.44 3.22
N THR A 290 -17.61 16.08 2.27
CA THR A 290 -18.02 15.47 0.98
C THR A 290 -16.92 15.35 -0.05
N GLY A 291 -15.82 16.07 0.13
CA GLY A 291 -14.85 16.42 -0.89
C GLY A 291 -14.75 17.93 -1.01
N TYR A 292 -13.53 18.47 -0.95
CA TYR A 292 -13.23 19.87 -1.27
C TYR A 292 -12.62 20.00 -2.68
N GLY A 293 -12.62 21.21 -3.23
CA GLY A 293 -12.09 21.46 -4.59
C GLY A 293 -10.64 21.02 -4.76
N ASN A 294 -9.79 21.27 -3.76
CA ASN A 294 -8.41 20.79 -3.74
C ASN A 294 -8.31 19.25 -3.71
N GLU A 295 -9.16 18.56 -2.93
CA GLU A 295 -9.21 17.10 -2.87
C GLU A 295 -9.55 16.49 -4.24
N PHE A 296 -10.50 17.09 -4.98
CA PHE A 296 -10.83 16.67 -6.35
C PHE A 296 -9.67 16.89 -7.33
N GLU A 297 -8.99 18.04 -7.26
CA GLU A 297 -7.82 18.32 -8.10
C GLU A 297 -6.64 17.38 -7.79
N MET A 298 -6.46 16.95 -6.54
CA MET A 298 -5.45 15.95 -6.17
C MET A 298 -5.75 14.58 -6.82
N ILE A 299 -7.02 14.13 -6.79
CA ILE A 299 -7.42 12.87 -7.45
C ILE A 299 -7.26 12.99 -8.97
N LYS A 300 -7.67 14.13 -9.55
CA LYS A 300 -7.48 14.43 -10.97
C LYS A 300 -6.02 14.35 -11.37
N ALA A 301 -5.13 15.00 -10.61
CA ALA A 301 -3.70 14.97 -10.86
C ALA A 301 -3.15 13.54 -10.82
N LYS A 302 -3.52 12.75 -9.80
CA LYS A 302 -3.13 11.33 -9.70
C LYS A 302 -3.54 10.48 -10.90
N ILE A 303 -4.74 10.70 -11.45
CA ILE A 303 -5.21 10.01 -12.65
C ILE A 303 -4.43 10.49 -13.87
N ASN A 304 -4.30 11.80 -14.04
CA ASN A 304 -3.64 12.43 -15.17
C ASN A 304 -2.16 12.04 -15.28
N ASP A 305 -1.42 12.07 -14.18
CA ASP A 305 0.00 11.71 -14.15
C ASP A 305 0.26 10.25 -14.56
N ARG A 306 -0.70 9.37 -14.27
CA ARG A 306 -0.69 7.95 -14.68
C ARG A 306 -0.96 7.81 -16.18
N ILE A 307 -1.97 8.48 -16.71
CA ILE A 307 -2.23 8.49 -18.16
C ILE A 307 -1.04 9.06 -18.93
N GLU A 308 -0.53 10.21 -18.51
CA GLU A 308 0.64 10.82 -19.14
C GLU A 308 1.85 9.89 -19.07
N GLY A 309 2.11 9.28 -17.91
CA GLY A 309 3.24 8.36 -17.77
C GLY A 309 3.14 7.10 -18.60
N ALA A 310 1.93 6.56 -18.76
CA ALA A 310 1.73 5.35 -19.53
C ALA A 310 1.77 5.60 -21.05
N PHE A 311 1.28 6.76 -21.52
CA PHE A 311 0.97 6.94 -22.94
C PHE A 311 1.63 8.14 -23.65
N LYS A 312 2.32 9.04 -22.93
CA LYS A 312 2.98 10.21 -23.55
C LYS A 312 3.92 9.77 -24.67
N GLY A 313 3.69 10.21 -25.90
CA GLY A 313 4.52 9.86 -27.07
C GLY A 313 3.93 8.79 -27.99
N TYR A 314 2.76 8.23 -27.69
CA TYR A 314 2.00 7.46 -28.67
C TYR A 314 1.34 8.35 -29.73
N LYS A 315 1.05 7.76 -30.90
CA LYS A 315 0.56 8.45 -32.11
C LYS A 315 -0.59 9.44 -31.88
N ASN A 316 -1.53 9.10 -31.00
CA ASN A 316 -2.72 9.92 -30.72
C ASN A 316 -2.69 10.61 -29.35
N PHE A 317 -1.55 10.60 -28.66
CA PHE A 317 -1.45 11.10 -27.29
C PHE A 317 -1.89 12.55 -27.17
N ASN A 318 -1.37 13.46 -28.01
CA ASN A 318 -1.67 14.89 -27.91
C ASN A 318 -3.16 15.18 -28.04
N THR A 319 -3.85 14.52 -28.98
CA THR A 319 -5.30 14.66 -29.18
C THR A 319 -6.09 14.13 -28.00
N ALA A 320 -5.74 12.94 -27.49
CA ALA A 320 -6.38 12.36 -26.31
C ALA A 320 -6.15 13.21 -25.06
N TRP A 321 -4.93 13.71 -24.88
CA TRP A 321 -4.54 14.54 -23.75
C TRP A 321 -5.26 15.88 -23.73
N GLN A 322 -5.44 16.51 -24.90
CA GLN A 322 -6.26 17.72 -25.00
C GLN A 322 -7.71 17.45 -24.58
N GLN A 323 -8.30 16.34 -25.05
CA GLN A 323 -9.65 15.96 -24.62
C GLN A 323 -9.76 15.69 -23.12
N ILE A 324 -8.74 15.10 -22.49
CA ILE A 324 -8.69 14.88 -21.04
C ILE A 324 -8.65 16.21 -20.28
N LYS A 325 -7.87 17.18 -20.78
CA LYS A 325 -7.78 18.52 -20.19
C LYS A 325 -9.09 19.30 -20.30
N ASP A 326 -9.83 19.09 -21.37
CA ASP A 326 -11.09 19.77 -21.65
C ASP A 326 -12.30 19.17 -20.90
N ILE A 327 -12.11 18.09 -20.12
CA ILE A 327 -13.17 17.53 -19.26
C ILE A 327 -13.57 18.56 -18.20
N SER A 328 -14.83 18.99 -18.24
CA SER A 328 -15.40 19.91 -17.25
C SER A 328 -15.77 19.20 -15.95
N LEU A 329 -15.44 19.84 -14.83
CA LEU A 329 -15.81 19.39 -13.48
C LEU A 329 -17.08 20.11 -13.03
N SER A 330 -18.09 19.39 -12.54
CA SER A 330 -19.32 20.01 -12.04
C SER A 330 -19.19 20.39 -10.55
N PRO A 331 -19.78 21.50 -10.07
CA PRO A 331 -19.46 22.06 -8.74
C PRO A 331 -20.06 21.35 -7.51
N GLY A 332 -21.02 20.43 -7.66
CA GLY A 332 -21.78 19.83 -6.55
C GLY A 332 -21.46 18.38 -6.22
N GLN A 333 -20.20 17.95 -6.34
CA GLN A 333 -19.85 16.52 -6.33
C GLN A 333 -19.42 16.00 -4.95
N THR A 334 -19.78 14.75 -4.66
CA THR A 334 -19.08 13.95 -3.64
C THR A 334 -17.83 13.31 -4.25
N LEU A 335 -16.87 12.86 -3.43
CA LEU A 335 -15.68 12.12 -3.92
C LEU A 335 -16.06 10.95 -4.85
N ARG A 336 -17.11 10.20 -4.52
CA ARG A 336 -17.60 9.09 -5.37
C ARG A 336 -18.10 9.59 -6.72
N GLU A 337 -18.96 10.61 -6.73
CA GLU A 337 -19.50 11.14 -7.99
C GLU A 337 -18.41 11.74 -8.88
N PHE A 338 -17.43 12.41 -8.27
CA PHE A 338 -16.26 12.91 -8.96
C PHE A 338 -15.49 11.78 -9.63
N CYS A 339 -15.12 10.74 -8.87
CA CYS A 339 -14.38 9.59 -9.39
C CYS A 339 -15.17 8.88 -10.51
N GLN A 340 -16.47 8.69 -10.33
CA GLN A 340 -17.36 8.07 -11.32
C GLN A 340 -17.35 8.84 -12.64
N LYS A 341 -17.59 10.16 -12.60
CA LYS A 341 -17.66 11.00 -13.79
C LYS A 341 -16.30 11.16 -14.46
N TYR A 342 -15.29 11.59 -13.71
CA TYR A 342 -13.99 11.90 -14.27
C TYR A 342 -13.30 10.65 -14.82
N ALA A 343 -13.25 9.56 -14.05
CA ALA A 343 -12.62 8.33 -14.52
C ALA A 343 -13.41 7.66 -15.65
N ALA A 344 -14.74 7.79 -15.71
CA ALA A 344 -15.51 7.33 -16.87
C ALA A 344 -15.12 8.10 -18.14
N SER A 345 -15.08 9.43 -18.09
CA SER A 345 -14.67 10.24 -19.25
C SER A 345 -13.24 9.95 -19.70
N VAL A 346 -12.30 9.82 -18.75
CA VAL A 346 -10.91 9.44 -19.07
C VAL A 346 -10.86 8.02 -19.66
N LEU A 347 -11.65 7.08 -19.14
CA LEU A 347 -11.74 5.71 -19.66
C LEU A 347 -12.28 5.67 -21.10
N GLU A 348 -13.29 6.46 -21.43
CA GLU A 348 -13.82 6.57 -22.80
C GLU A 348 -12.75 7.07 -23.78
N ILE A 349 -11.99 8.11 -23.38
CA ILE A 349 -10.87 8.62 -24.17
C ILE A 349 -9.79 7.56 -24.31
N HIS A 350 -9.45 6.86 -23.22
CA HIS A 350 -8.50 5.76 -23.24
C HIS A 350 -8.93 4.65 -24.21
N GLU A 351 -10.20 4.23 -24.18
CA GLU A 351 -10.72 3.19 -25.07
C GLU A 351 -10.78 3.64 -26.54
N LYS A 352 -10.93 4.94 -26.79
CA LYS A 352 -10.91 5.51 -28.14
C LYS A 352 -9.49 5.61 -28.72
N TYR A 353 -8.49 5.94 -27.92
CA TYR A 353 -7.15 6.30 -28.42
C TYR A 353 -6.02 5.32 -28.07
N PHE A 354 -6.15 4.54 -26.99
CA PHE A 354 -5.06 3.73 -26.42
C PHE A 354 -5.42 2.26 -26.20
N LYS A 355 -6.63 1.82 -26.56
CA LYS A 355 -7.13 0.45 -26.26
C LYS A 355 -6.21 -0.68 -26.69
N GLU A 356 -5.55 -0.54 -27.83
CA GLU A 356 -4.66 -1.56 -28.40
C GLU A 356 -3.18 -1.30 -28.12
N GLU A 357 -2.84 -0.13 -27.57
CA GLU A 357 -1.46 0.25 -27.28
C GLU A 357 -1.06 -0.32 -25.90
N PRO A 358 0.04 -1.08 -25.79
CA PRO A 358 0.58 -1.44 -24.49
C PRO A 358 1.04 -0.18 -23.74
N GLU A 359 1.27 -0.29 -22.43
CA GLU A 359 1.92 0.77 -21.68
C GLU A 359 3.37 0.95 -22.15
N LYS A 360 3.87 2.19 -22.10
CA LYS A 360 5.26 2.47 -22.45
C LYS A 360 6.24 1.73 -21.54
N ILE A 361 7.29 1.20 -22.16
CA ILE A 361 8.48 0.69 -21.45
C ILE A 361 9.07 1.81 -20.59
N PHE A 362 9.54 1.46 -19.38
CA PHE A 362 10.21 2.41 -18.51
C PHE A 362 11.34 3.16 -19.23
N GLU A 363 11.33 4.48 -19.15
CA GLU A 363 12.19 5.34 -19.98
C GLU A 363 13.54 5.70 -19.31
N GLY A 364 13.81 5.24 -18.09
CA GLY A 364 15.05 5.50 -17.33
C GLY A 364 16.02 4.32 -17.18
N ASN A 365 17.07 4.53 -16.39
CA ASN A 365 18.17 3.57 -16.21
C ASN A 365 17.87 2.49 -15.14
N ALA A 366 16.67 1.88 -15.19
CA ALA A 366 16.23 0.91 -14.20
C ALA A 366 17.25 -0.22 -13.95
N ARG A 367 17.88 -0.73 -15.02
CA ARG A 367 18.88 -1.80 -14.91
C ARG A 367 20.13 -1.36 -14.18
N ASP A 368 20.64 -0.17 -14.46
CA ASP A 368 21.83 0.37 -13.78
C ASP A 368 21.51 0.71 -12.32
N LEU A 369 20.31 1.22 -12.04
CA LEU A 369 19.83 1.45 -10.68
C LEU A 369 19.79 0.15 -9.88
N VAL A 370 19.17 -0.90 -10.43
CA VAL A 370 19.13 -2.23 -9.79
C VAL A 370 20.54 -2.80 -9.61
N LYS A 371 21.42 -2.64 -10.60
CA LYS A 371 22.81 -3.07 -10.50
C LYS A 371 23.55 -2.37 -9.37
N SER A 372 23.44 -1.06 -9.27
CA SER A 372 24.02 -0.27 -8.19
C SER A 372 23.49 -0.71 -6.82
N GLN A 373 22.19 -1.00 -6.70
CA GLN A 373 21.60 -1.50 -5.46
C GLN A 373 22.12 -2.90 -5.11
N CYS A 374 22.25 -3.79 -6.09
CA CYS A 374 22.83 -5.12 -5.92
C CYS A 374 24.29 -5.06 -5.46
N ASP A 375 25.11 -4.21 -6.10
CA ASP A 375 26.51 -3.98 -5.71
C ASP A 375 26.62 -3.52 -4.24
N GLN A 376 25.69 -2.67 -3.79
CA GLN A 376 25.64 -2.19 -2.41
C GLN A 376 25.19 -3.26 -1.43
N GLN A 377 24.09 -3.96 -1.70
CA GLN A 377 23.51 -4.94 -0.77
C GLN A 377 24.34 -6.24 -0.70
N TRP A 378 24.97 -6.65 -1.80
CA TRP A 378 25.87 -7.80 -1.85
C TRP A 378 27.35 -7.43 -1.71
N LYS A 379 27.67 -6.22 -1.26
CA LYS A 379 29.05 -5.68 -1.16
C LYS A 379 30.03 -6.60 -0.44
N ALA A 380 29.59 -7.34 0.58
CA ALA A 380 30.43 -8.29 1.31
C ALA A 380 30.88 -9.49 0.45
N TYR A 381 30.06 -9.89 -0.52
CA TYR A 381 30.33 -10.98 -1.45
C TYR A 381 31.10 -10.47 -2.67
N VAL A 382 30.66 -9.37 -3.30
CA VAL A 382 31.28 -8.83 -4.53
C VAL A 382 32.75 -8.40 -4.32
N LYS A 383 33.16 -8.08 -3.09
CA LYS A 383 34.58 -7.84 -2.75
C LYS A 383 35.47 -9.08 -2.88
N GLN A 384 34.89 -10.28 -2.81
CA GLN A 384 35.61 -11.54 -2.93
C GLN A 384 35.73 -11.89 -4.40
N LYS A 385 36.95 -12.19 -4.87
CA LYS A 385 37.23 -12.45 -6.30
C LYS A 385 36.42 -13.61 -6.90
N SER A 386 35.92 -14.52 -6.08
CA SER A 386 35.10 -15.66 -6.52
C SER A 386 33.65 -15.29 -6.86
N TYR A 387 33.22 -14.06 -6.52
CA TYR A 387 31.87 -13.58 -6.79
C TYR A 387 31.83 -12.54 -7.89
N THR A 388 30.82 -12.62 -8.76
CA THR A 388 30.60 -11.65 -9.85
C THR A 388 29.11 -11.38 -10.04
N LEU A 389 28.76 -10.15 -10.44
CA LEU A 389 27.41 -9.82 -10.89
C LEU A 389 27.27 -10.05 -12.40
N SER A 390 26.27 -10.82 -12.80
CA SER A 390 25.85 -10.92 -14.19
C SER A 390 24.53 -10.18 -14.38
N SER A 391 24.58 -9.01 -15.02
CA SER A 391 23.40 -8.25 -15.43
C SER A 391 23.02 -8.62 -16.85
N VAL A 392 21.75 -8.92 -17.10
CA VAL A 392 21.25 -9.12 -18.48
C VAL A 392 20.94 -7.76 -19.10
N SER A 393 21.34 -7.55 -20.35
CA SER A 393 21.13 -6.27 -21.05
C SER A 393 19.68 -6.03 -21.48
N THR A 394 18.85 -7.07 -21.46
CA THR A 394 17.45 -7.05 -21.88
C THR A 394 16.52 -7.62 -20.79
N THR A 395 15.22 -7.39 -20.96
CA THR A 395 14.16 -8.03 -20.17
C THR A 395 14.37 -9.54 -20.17
N THR A 396 14.26 -10.16 -19.00
CA THR A 396 14.47 -11.60 -18.82
C THR A 396 13.13 -12.27 -18.55
N VAL A 397 12.83 -13.34 -19.30
CA VAL A 397 11.62 -14.14 -19.09
C VAL A 397 11.96 -15.35 -18.21
N LEU A 398 11.35 -15.42 -17.03
CA LEU A 398 11.49 -16.54 -16.09
C LEU A 398 10.11 -17.01 -15.67
N SER A 399 9.84 -18.32 -15.72
CA SER A 399 8.52 -18.88 -15.41
C SER A 399 7.37 -18.20 -16.18
N ASN A 400 7.61 -17.80 -17.43
CA ASN A 400 6.70 -17.01 -18.29
C ASN A 400 6.46 -15.56 -17.85
N HIS A 401 7.19 -15.05 -16.86
CA HIS A 401 7.11 -13.67 -16.37
C HIS A 401 8.26 -12.83 -16.91
N ALA A 402 7.95 -11.65 -17.43
CA ALA A 402 8.93 -10.75 -18.04
C ALA A 402 9.39 -9.69 -17.03
N PHE A 403 10.54 -9.92 -16.42
CA PHE A 403 11.16 -8.99 -15.46
C PHE A 403 11.95 -7.90 -16.19
N ASP A 404 11.61 -6.64 -15.94
CA ASP A 404 12.27 -5.48 -16.56
C ASP A 404 13.78 -5.42 -16.25
N CYS A 405 14.16 -5.84 -15.04
CA CYS A 405 15.54 -5.96 -14.58
C CYS A 405 15.80 -7.35 -13.97
N TYR A 406 16.93 -7.95 -14.31
CA TYR A 406 17.37 -9.21 -13.72
C TYR A 406 18.90 -9.26 -13.59
N ILE A 407 19.37 -9.56 -12.38
CA ILE A 407 20.80 -9.67 -12.06
C ILE A 407 21.01 -10.94 -11.25
N GLN A 408 22.09 -11.66 -11.54
CA GLN A 408 22.51 -12.79 -10.71
C GLN A 408 23.81 -12.44 -9.99
N LEU A 409 23.87 -12.82 -8.72
CA LEU A 409 25.13 -12.99 -8.03
C LEU A 409 25.62 -14.42 -8.30
N GLN A 410 26.79 -14.53 -8.91
CA GLN A 410 27.41 -15.81 -9.21
C GLN A 410 28.61 -16.03 -8.30
N HIS A 411 28.80 -17.26 -7.82
CA HIS A 411 30.00 -17.73 -7.14
C HIS A 411 30.62 -18.86 -7.97
N ASN A 412 31.85 -18.69 -8.46
CA ASN A 412 32.50 -19.64 -9.38
C ASN A 412 31.58 -20.06 -10.56
N SER A 413 30.95 -19.06 -11.21
CA SER A 413 30.01 -19.22 -12.32
C SER A 413 28.67 -19.92 -11.99
N SER A 414 28.42 -20.25 -10.72
CA SER A 414 27.12 -20.79 -10.26
C SER A 414 26.27 -19.68 -9.66
N CYS A 415 25.00 -19.58 -10.06
CA CYS A 415 24.05 -18.61 -9.49
C CYS A 415 23.76 -18.96 -8.03
N VAL A 416 24.05 -18.03 -7.12
CA VAL A 416 23.84 -18.19 -5.67
C VAL A 416 22.76 -17.27 -5.11
N ALA A 417 22.45 -16.18 -5.81
CA ALA A 417 21.32 -15.32 -5.53
C ALA A 417 20.90 -14.54 -6.78
N ARG A 418 19.65 -14.08 -6.79
CA ARG A 418 19.03 -13.37 -7.90
C ARG A 418 18.43 -12.06 -7.41
N ALA A 419 18.46 -11.05 -8.27
CA ALA A 419 17.76 -9.81 -8.07
C ALA A 419 16.74 -9.61 -9.21
N PHE A 420 15.52 -9.30 -8.83
CA PHE A 420 14.39 -9.09 -9.74
C PHE A 420 13.95 -7.62 -9.66
N GLY A 421 13.62 -7.02 -10.80
CA GLY A 421 13.11 -5.65 -10.82
C GLY A 421 11.99 -5.44 -11.82
N GLU A 422 10.96 -4.71 -11.39
CA GLU A 422 9.88 -4.17 -12.22
C GLU A 422 9.95 -2.65 -12.24
N ALA A 423 9.70 -2.03 -13.39
CA ALA A 423 9.76 -0.59 -13.55
C ALA A 423 8.49 -0.04 -14.21
N LYS A 424 8.04 1.14 -13.75
CA LYS A 424 6.86 1.83 -14.29
C LYS A 424 7.16 3.31 -14.44
N ASN A 425 6.65 3.90 -15.51
CA ASN A 425 6.85 5.33 -15.76
C ASN A 425 5.97 6.21 -14.88
N TYR A 426 5.05 5.70 -14.07
CA TYR A 426 4.08 6.50 -13.31
C TYR A 426 3.98 5.99 -11.86
N GLU A 427 3.31 6.75 -10.98
CA GLU A 427 3.10 6.36 -9.58
C GLU A 427 2.61 4.91 -9.48
N LEU A 428 3.26 4.09 -8.64
CA LEU A 428 2.92 2.68 -8.54
C LEU A 428 1.44 2.46 -8.19
N LEU A 429 0.86 1.46 -8.83
CA LEU A 429 -0.46 0.92 -8.54
C LEU A 429 -0.33 -0.30 -7.63
N SER A 430 -1.30 -0.52 -6.75
CA SER A 430 -1.35 -1.70 -5.89
C SER A 430 -1.33 -3.01 -6.69
N SER A 431 -1.97 -3.03 -7.86
CA SER A 431 -2.00 -4.17 -8.77
C SER A 431 -0.62 -4.53 -9.33
N HIS A 432 0.32 -3.58 -9.39
CA HIS A 432 1.70 -3.88 -9.75
C HIS A 432 2.39 -4.71 -8.68
N LEU A 433 2.19 -4.34 -7.41
CA LEU A 433 2.76 -5.09 -6.29
C LEU A 433 2.16 -6.50 -6.24
N GLU A 434 0.84 -6.63 -6.34
CA GLU A 434 0.15 -7.93 -6.34
C GLU A 434 0.68 -8.84 -7.46
N THR A 435 0.83 -8.29 -8.67
CA THR A 435 1.38 -9.04 -9.82
C THR A 435 2.83 -9.42 -9.58
N PHE A 436 3.66 -8.49 -9.10
CA PHE A 436 5.08 -8.75 -8.87
C PHE A 436 5.31 -9.76 -7.74
N GLU A 437 4.50 -9.71 -6.67
CA GLU A 437 4.51 -10.72 -5.60
C GLU A 437 4.21 -12.11 -6.15
N GLN A 438 3.21 -12.25 -7.02
CA GLN A 438 2.91 -13.53 -7.66
C GLN A 438 4.11 -14.02 -8.49
N TRP A 439 4.73 -13.13 -9.26
CA TRP A 439 5.90 -13.49 -10.08
C TRP A 439 7.09 -13.93 -9.23
N LEU A 440 7.35 -13.23 -8.12
CA LEU A 440 8.39 -13.60 -7.15
C LEU A 440 8.12 -14.97 -6.52
N SER A 441 6.86 -15.27 -6.20
CA SER A 441 6.46 -16.59 -5.71
C SER A 441 6.74 -17.67 -6.75
N ASP A 442 6.35 -17.45 -8.01
CA ASP A 442 6.49 -18.43 -9.10
C ASP A 442 7.96 -18.73 -9.46
N VAL A 443 8.88 -17.81 -9.17
CA VAL A 443 10.33 -18.01 -9.35
C VAL A 443 11.05 -18.46 -8.07
N ASN A 444 10.31 -18.82 -7.02
CA ASN A 444 10.82 -19.23 -5.72
C ASN A 444 11.78 -18.20 -5.11
N PHE A 445 11.34 -16.94 -4.99
CA PHE A 445 12.09 -15.85 -4.37
C PHE A 445 12.43 -16.15 -2.89
N LYS A 446 13.72 -15.97 -2.52
CA LYS A 446 14.23 -16.24 -1.17
C LYS A 446 14.87 -15.01 -0.52
N PRO A 447 14.07 -14.11 0.09
CA PRO A 447 14.56 -12.87 0.69
C PRO A 447 15.29 -13.05 2.03
N LEU A 448 15.19 -14.23 2.66
CA LEU A 448 15.76 -14.49 3.98
C LEU A 448 16.93 -15.47 3.88
N SER A 449 18.02 -15.19 4.61
CA SER A 449 19.19 -16.07 4.68
C SER A 449 18.99 -17.10 5.78
N LEU A 450 19.19 -18.37 5.47
CA LEU A 450 19.15 -19.44 6.47
C LEU A 450 20.55 -19.81 6.97
N ASN A 451 21.64 -19.50 6.25
CA ASN A 451 22.98 -20.02 6.55
C ASN A 451 24.13 -19.15 5.98
N SER A 452 24.09 -17.82 6.17
CA SER A 452 25.11 -16.88 5.63
C SER A 452 25.22 -16.86 4.08
N THR A 453 24.27 -17.47 3.39
CA THR A 453 24.15 -17.40 1.93
C THR A 453 23.58 -16.04 1.51
N PRO A 454 24.02 -15.50 0.35
CA PRO A 454 23.40 -14.30 -0.19
C PRO A 454 21.90 -14.53 -0.41
N THR A 455 21.09 -13.53 -0.08
CA THR A 455 19.62 -13.58 -0.28
C THR A 455 19.25 -13.06 -1.65
N ASP A 456 18.11 -13.53 -2.17
CA ASP A 456 17.50 -12.90 -3.33
C ASP A 456 17.04 -11.47 -2.99
N LEU A 457 17.06 -10.58 -3.98
CA LEU A 457 16.63 -9.18 -3.85
C LEU A 457 15.47 -8.90 -4.81
N ALA A 458 14.59 -7.98 -4.44
CA ALA A 458 13.46 -7.57 -5.27
C ALA A 458 13.30 -6.05 -5.25
N PHE A 459 13.05 -5.45 -6.41
CA PHE A 459 12.96 -4.00 -6.60
C PHE A 459 11.72 -3.60 -7.40
N MET A 460 11.04 -2.55 -6.96
CA MET A 460 10.04 -1.85 -7.77
C MET A 460 10.49 -0.41 -8.00
N ILE A 461 10.41 0.04 -9.25
CA ILE A 461 10.98 1.32 -9.68
C ILE A 461 9.89 2.18 -10.29
N ALA A 462 9.70 3.39 -9.77
CA ALA A 462 8.73 4.34 -10.31
C ALA A 462 9.02 5.77 -9.83
N PRO A 463 8.40 6.80 -10.44
CA PRO A 463 8.56 8.18 -10.00
C PRO A 463 8.07 8.46 -8.57
N SER A 464 7.06 7.72 -8.11
CA SER A 464 6.54 7.80 -6.75
C SER A 464 5.82 6.51 -6.34
N CYS A 465 5.61 6.35 -5.04
CA CYS A 465 4.88 5.24 -4.45
C CYS A 465 4.03 5.77 -3.28
N PRO A 466 2.74 5.40 -3.18
CA PRO A 466 1.93 5.72 -2.00
C PRO A 466 2.55 5.14 -0.72
N PRO A 467 2.57 5.86 0.42
CA PRO A 467 3.22 5.39 1.67
C PRO A 467 2.73 4.01 2.14
N LEU A 468 1.42 3.75 2.04
CA LEU A 468 0.84 2.46 2.40
C LEU A 468 1.39 1.33 1.53
N LEU A 469 1.52 1.56 0.22
CA LEU A 469 2.04 0.57 -0.72
C LEU A 469 3.53 0.33 -0.50
N GLN A 470 4.29 1.39 -0.19
CA GLN A 470 5.69 1.29 0.20
C GLN A 470 5.85 0.41 1.44
N ARG A 471 5.00 0.61 2.44
CA ARG A 471 5.04 -0.20 3.66
C ARG A 471 4.70 -1.67 3.40
N LYS A 472 3.75 -1.95 2.51
CA LYS A 472 3.43 -3.32 2.07
C LYS A 472 4.63 -3.99 1.39
N MET A 473 5.35 -3.26 0.52
CA MET A 473 6.57 -3.76 -0.12
C MET A 473 7.66 -4.11 0.90
N GLU A 474 7.89 -3.25 1.90
CA GLU A 474 8.86 -3.49 2.97
C GLU A 474 8.59 -4.80 3.72
N LEU A 475 7.32 -5.06 4.09
CA LEU A 475 6.93 -6.30 4.76
C LEU A 475 7.16 -7.56 3.91
N LYS A 476 7.34 -7.38 2.60
CA LYS A 476 7.57 -8.45 1.62
C LYS A 476 9.04 -8.54 1.19
N ASN A 477 9.92 -7.74 1.79
CA ASN A 477 11.32 -7.58 1.42
C ASN A 477 11.50 -7.14 -0.05
N ILE A 478 10.59 -6.28 -0.53
CA ILE A 478 10.68 -5.62 -1.83
C ILE A 478 11.11 -4.18 -1.59
N SER A 479 12.18 -3.74 -2.26
CA SER A 479 12.74 -2.40 -2.13
C SER A 479 12.15 -1.47 -3.19
N PHE A 480 11.65 -0.30 -2.76
CA PHE A 480 11.24 0.75 -3.70
C PHE A 480 12.44 1.61 -4.10
N ILE A 481 12.58 1.89 -5.39
CA ILE A 481 13.55 2.84 -5.94
C ILE A 481 12.78 3.96 -6.64
N GLN A 482 12.82 5.16 -6.05
CA GLN A 482 12.25 6.33 -6.70
C GLN A 482 13.11 6.72 -7.90
N SER A 483 12.51 6.76 -9.10
CA SER A 483 13.20 7.16 -10.33
C SER A 483 12.24 7.88 -11.26
N ASN A 484 12.60 9.09 -11.66
CA ASN A 484 11.77 9.94 -12.50
C ASN A 484 11.70 9.41 -13.94
N LYS A 485 10.60 9.77 -14.63
CA LYS A 485 10.50 9.66 -16.09
C LYS A 485 11.63 10.46 -16.72
N VAL A 486 12.39 9.87 -17.64
CA VAL A 486 13.35 10.63 -18.45
C VAL A 486 12.56 11.41 -19.50
N THR A 487 12.65 12.74 -19.49
CA THR A 487 11.99 13.56 -20.51
C THR A 487 12.84 13.63 -21.78
N ASP A 488 12.26 13.93 -22.95
CA ASP A 488 13.03 14.08 -24.19
C ASP A 488 14.17 15.12 -24.08
N SER A 489 14.02 16.14 -23.22
CA SER A 489 15.09 17.08 -22.88
C SER A 489 16.26 16.44 -22.13
N ASP A 490 16.01 15.40 -21.34
CA ASP A 490 17.04 14.64 -20.63
C ASP A 490 17.72 13.65 -21.57
N ARG A 491 16.99 13.03 -22.51
CA ARG A 491 17.58 12.18 -23.56
C ARG A 491 18.46 12.98 -24.51
N GLN A 492 18.07 14.21 -24.86
CA GLN A 492 18.90 15.09 -25.69
C GLN A 492 20.16 15.56 -24.95
N LYS A 493 20.08 15.86 -23.64
CA LYS A 493 21.27 16.15 -22.82
C LYS A 493 22.20 14.95 -22.66
N VAL A 494 21.66 13.75 -22.46
CA VAL A 494 22.46 12.53 -22.21
C VAL A 494 23.07 11.94 -23.48
N ASN A 495 22.51 12.19 -24.67
CA ASN A 495 23.08 11.65 -25.93
C ASN A 495 23.87 12.66 -26.78
N GLN A 496 23.85 13.97 -26.50
CA GLN A 496 24.63 14.95 -27.28
C GLN A 496 25.83 15.56 -26.56
N ASP A 497 25.90 15.56 -25.23
CA ASP A 497 26.97 16.28 -24.49
C ASP A 497 27.94 15.40 -23.69
N VAL A 498 27.71 14.08 -23.62
CA VAL A 498 28.62 13.17 -22.89
C VAL A 498 29.83 12.85 -23.76
N VAL A 499 31.02 13.23 -23.28
CA VAL A 499 32.28 13.01 -24.00
C VAL A 499 32.97 11.75 -23.48
N ASN A 500 33.07 10.72 -24.32
CA ASN A 500 33.84 9.52 -24.05
C ASN A 500 35.35 9.79 -24.17
N ILE A 501 36.07 9.63 -23.07
CA ILE A 501 37.52 9.89 -22.97
C ILE A 501 38.33 9.05 -23.96
N ASN A 502 37.92 7.81 -24.19
CA ASN A 502 38.64 6.85 -25.03
C ASN A 502 38.34 7.02 -26.52
N THR A 503 37.17 7.53 -26.91
CA THR A 503 36.73 7.51 -28.33
C THR A 503 36.46 8.88 -28.95
N ASP A 504 36.02 9.90 -28.19
CA ASP A 504 35.61 11.18 -28.77
C ASP A 504 36.78 12.01 -29.31
N ASP A 505 36.52 12.90 -30.27
CA ASP A 505 37.56 13.70 -30.88
C ASP A 505 38.21 14.72 -29.91
N LYS A 506 39.38 15.24 -30.31
CA LYS A 506 40.16 16.20 -29.53
C LYS A 506 39.37 17.48 -29.23
N ALA A 507 38.51 17.95 -30.13
CA ALA A 507 37.77 19.19 -29.93
C ALA A 507 36.73 19.03 -28.81
N ARG A 508 36.01 17.91 -28.80
CA ARG A 508 35.06 17.57 -27.73
C ARG A 508 35.75 17.36 -26.39
N LEU A 509 36.91 16.71 -26.37
CA LEU A 509 37.73 16.59 -25.15
C LEU A 509 38.20 17.94 -24.61
N ILE A 510 38.61 18.87 -25.48
CA ILE A 510 39.00 20.22 -25.07
C ILE A 510 37.85 20.95 -24.39
N ASP A 511 36.64 20.81 -24.93
CA ASP A 511 35.47 21.47 -24.36
C ASP A 511 35.02 20.82 -23.04
N ALA A 512 34.95 19.49 -23.00
CA ALA A 512 34.62 18.74 -21.79
C ALA A 512 35.60 19.02 -20.63
N PHE A 513 36.88 19.25 -20.93
CA PHE A 513 37.92 19.46 -19.92
C PHE A 513 38.05 20.94 -19.51
N LYS A 514 37.23 21.84 -20.07
CA LYS A 514 37.22 23.25 -19.72
C LYS A 514 36.91 23.43 -18.22
N GLY A 515 37.67 24.31 -17.56
CA GLY A 515 37.54 24.57 -16.12
C GLY A 515 38.21 23.55 -15.19
N THR A 516 38.69 22.41 -15.71
CA THR A 516 39.36 21.37 -14.90
C THR A 516 40.82 21.70 -14.57
N GLY A 517 41.46 22.58 -15.35
CA GLY A 517 42.88 22.91 -15.24
C GLY A 517 43.79 22.02 -16.10
N VAL A 518 43.23 21.08 -16.87
CA VAL A 518 43.97 20.30 -17.87
C VAL A 518 44.28 21.19 -19.08
N LYS A 519 45.56 21.25 -19.48
CA LYS A 519 46.02 22.04 -20.62
C LYS A 519 45.81 21.28 -21.93
N LYS A 520 45.66 22.01 -23.04
CA LYS A 520 45.56 21.42 -24.40
C LYS A 520 46.69 20.43 -24.71
N SER A 521 47.92 20.75 -24.31
CA SER A 521 49.09 19.87 -24.45
C SER A 521 48.98 18.54 -23.70
N THR A 522 48.18 18.49 -22.62
CA THR A 522 47.90 17.26 -21.86
C THR A 522 46.80 16.45 -22.53
N ILE A 523 45.83 17.13 -23.17
CA ILE A 523 44.80 16.48 -23.99
C ILE A 523 45.43 15.85 -25.24
N ASP A 524 46.46 16.48 -25.82
CA ASP A 524 47.24 15.90 -26.92
C ASP A 524 47.92 14.58 -26.54
N LYS A 525 48.46 14.52 -25.31
CA LYS A 525 49.02 13.29 -24.74
C LYS A 525 47.95 12.24 -24.51
N LEU A 526 46.80 12.62 -23.95
CA LEU A 526 45.65 11.73 -23.77
C LEU A 526 45.22 11.08 -25.10
N VAL A 527 45.03 11.89 -26.15
CA VAL A 527 44.60 11.42 -27.49
C VAL A 527 45.63 10.50 -28.12
N SER A 528 46.92 10.72 -27.85
CA SER A 528 48.01 9.86 -28.32
C SER A 528 48.09 8.55 -27.53
N ASN A 529 47.95 8.60 -26.21
CA ASN A 529 48.06 7.44 -25.30
C ASN A 529 46.89 6.47 -25.46
N ARG A 530 45.68 6.99 -25.65
CA ARG A 530 44.47 6.15 -25.77
C ARG A 530 44.47 5.20 -26.98
N ASN A 531 45.26 5.49 -28.01
CA ASN A 531 45.46 4.57 -29.14
C ASN A 531 46.13 3.25 -28.74
N SER A 532 46.79 3.22 -27.57
CA SER A 532 47.50 2.05 -27.04
C SER A 532 46.96 1.56 -25.68
N LYS A 533 46.11 2.35 -25.02
CA LYS A 533 45.63 2.08 -23.65
C LYS A 533 44.31 2.79 -23.39
N ASN A 534 43.22 2.04 -23.27
CA ASN A 534 41.96 2.59 -22.80
C ASN A 534 42.01 2.85 -21.28
N TYR A 535 41.52 4.00 -20.87
CA TYR A 535 41.35 4.36 -19.47
C TYR A 535 40.05 3.77 -18.94
N LYS A 536 40.08 3.14 -17.77
CA LYS A 536 38.91 2.48 -17.16
C LYS A 536 38.35 3.27 -15.98
N SER A 537 39.07 4.28 -15.52
CA SER A 537 38.70 5.09 -14.36
C SER A 537 39.40 6.46 -14.39
N ILE A 538 38.89 7.40 -13.59
CA ILE A 538 39.55 8.70 -13.34
C ILE A 538 40.93 8.50 -12.72
N ASP A 539 41.09 7.46 -11.88
CA ASP A 539 42.36 7.14 -11.24
C ASP A 539 43.41 6.72 -12.27
N ASP A 540 43.04 5.87 -13.23
CA ASP A 540 43.92 5.47 -14.33
C ASP A 540 44.32 6.66 -15.20
N LEU A 541 43.34 7.52 -15.53
CA LEU A 541 43.55 8.71 -16.34
C LEU A 541 44.47 9.72 -15.66
N VAL A 542 44.22 10.02 -14.38
CA VAL A 542 45.00 11.00 -13.62
C VAL A 542 46.42 10.52 -13.36
N ALA A 543 46.60 9.21 -13.09
CA ALA A 543 47.91 8.61 -12.91
C ALA A 543 48.76 8.72 -14.18
N ASP A 544 48.17 8.42 -15.34
CA ASP A 544 48.83 8.46 -16.65
C ASP A 544 49.18 9.90 -17.07
N LEU A 545 48.25 10.83 -16.86
CA LEU A 545 48.44 12.25 -17.19
C LEU A 545 49.23 13.03 -16.14
N LYS A 546 49.64 12.39 -15.03
CA LYS A 546 50.33 13.00 -13.88
C LYS A 546 49.62 14.27 -13.37
N SER A 547 48.30 14.19 -13.23
CA SER A 547 47.47 15.34 -12.84
C SER A 547 47.44 15.57 -11.33
N THR A 548 47.16 16.81 -10.91
CA THR A 548 47.09 17.17 -9.48
C THR A 548 45.79 16.68 -8.82
N LYS A 549 45.76 16.60 -7.48
CA LYS A 549 44.55 16.25 -6.71
C LYS A 549 43.35 17.17 -7.02
N ASN A 550 43.60 18.45 -7.29
CA ASN A 550 42.55 19.41 -7.64
C ASN A 550 41.95 19.11 -9.02
N VAL A 551 42.80 18.80 -10.01
CA VAL A 551 42.35 18.39 -11.35
C VAL A 551 41.54 17.09 -11.26
N LYS A 552 42.00 16.12 -10.46
CA LYS A 552 41.27 14.86 -10.21
C LYS A 552 39.86 15.11 -9.66
N SER A 553 39.73 15.95 -8.63
CA SER A 553 38.41 16.26 -8.03
C SER A 553 37.46 16.90 -9.04
N LYS A 554 37.97 17.79 -9.90
CA LYS A 554 37.16 18.44 -10.93
C LYS A 554 36.73 17.49 -12.05
N LEU A 555 37.61 16.58 -12.48
CA LEU A 555 37.28 15.55 -13.46
C LEU A 555 36.30 14.53 -12.88
N GLN A 556 36.46 14.14 -11.62
CA GLN A 556 35.50 13.27 -10.92
C GLN A 556 34.10 13.90 -10.88
N LYS A 557 34.01 15.20 -10.54
CA LYS A 557 32.73 15.92 -10.55
C LYS A 557 32.06 15.92 -11.94
N LYS A 558 32.84 16.04 -13.01
CA LYS A 558 32.32 15.96 -14.39
C LYS A 558 31.85 14.55 -14.75
N LEU A 559 32.53 13.51 -14.28
CA LEU A 559 32.07 12.12 -14.41
C LEU A 559 30.77 11.89 -13.64
N ASP A 560 30.69 12.37 -12.41
CA ASP A 560 29.50 12.25 -11.55
C ASP A 560 28.29 13.01 -12.13
N ASN A 561 28.55 14.14 -12.82
CA ASN A 561 27.55 14.91 -13.55
C ASN A 561 27.17 14.32 -14.92
N GLY A 562 27.82 13.23 -15.35
CA GLY A 562 27.61 12.62 -16.65
C GLY A 562 28.15 13.44 -17.84
N GLU A 563 29.04 14.42 -17.62
CA GLU A 563 29.63 15.24 -18.70
C GLU A 563 30.75 14.48 -19.46
N ILE A 564 31.38 13.49 -18.82
CA ILE A 564 32.41 12.62 -19.41
C ILE A 564 32.17 11.16 -19.04
N CYS A 565 32.60 10.21 -19.89
CA CYS A 565 32.57 8.77 -19.62
C CYS A 565 33.82 8.06 -20.16
N PHE A 566 34.03 6.78 -19.80
CA PHE A 566 35.17 5.97 -20.28
C PHE A 566 34.73 4.94 -21.30
#